data_AF-A0A2M8MXH8-F1
#
_entry.id   AF-A0A2M8MXH8-F1
#
_cell.length_a   1.000
_cell.length_b   1.000
_cell.length_c   1.000
_cell.angle_alpha   90.00
_cell.angle_beta   90.00
_cell.angle_gamma   90.00
#
_symmetry.space_group_name_H-M   'P 1'
#
loop_
_entity.id
_entity.type
_entity.pdbx_description
1 polymer ?
#
loop_
_entity_poly.entity_id
_entity_poly.type
_entity_poly.pdbx_seq_one_letter_code
_entity_poly.pdbx_strand_id
1 'polypeptide(L)'
;MSSMTDQLMAEQLAQHGTMQFAITAPTFRIKRPGARPLIFEGVELAMAMSFTPSLPNWYEVNLYRTSDQRFVVAVRLFFQSEAEQDQIRAWDFETLDQALEKLSQYDAGQDVRVSLDQADLSLPPAELAAMALELRARVDSARRHFASLLGEFFFELDTIKVPVPRGRA
;
A
#
# COMPACT_ATOMS: atom_id res chain seq x y z
N MET A 1 -32.34 -59.72 -4.03
CA MET A 1 -32.10 -59.10 -5.35
C MET A 1 -31.98 -57.61 -5.12
N SER A 2 -30.79 -57.18 -4.68
CA SER A 2 -30.50 -55.78 -4.38
C SER A 2 -30.28 -55.04 -5.69
N SER A 3 -31.06 -53.98 -5.86
CA SER A 3 -31.17 -53.18 -7.06
C SER A 3 -29.84 -52.51 -7.41
N MET A 4 -29.40 -52.68 -8.66
CA MET A 4 -28.22 -52.06 -9.28
C MET A 4 -28.25 -50.51 -9.22
N THR A 5 -29.42 -49.94 -8.91
CA THR A 5 -29.65 -48.50 -8.75
C THR A 5 -29.21 -47.95 -7.39
N ASP A 6 -29.19 -48.77 -6.33
CA ASP A 6 -28.73 -48.34 -5.00
C ASP A 6 -27.20 -48.22 -4.93
N GLN A 7 -26.48 -49.03 -5.70
CA GLN A 7 -25.01 -48.95 -5.80
C GLN A 7 -24.54 -47.72 -6.58
N LEU A 8 -25.28 -47.31 -7.63
CA LEU A 8 -24.95 -46.13 -8.44
C LEU A 8 -25.21 -44.80 -7.70
N MET A 9 -26.18 -44.75 -6.78
CA MET A 9 -26.39 -43.54 -5.95
C MET A 9 -25.37 -43.41 -4.81
N ALA A 10 -24.88 -44.53 -4.25
CA ALA A 10 -23.85 -44.49 -3.22
C ALA A 10 -22.48 -44.05 -3.77
N GLU A 11 -22.15 -44.42 -5.02
CA GLU A 11 -20.92 -43.97 -5.69
C GLU A 11 -20.97 -42.51 -6.15
N GLN A 12 -22.15 -41.98 -6.52
CA GLN A 12 -22.29 -40.57 -6.89
C GLN A 12 -22.22 -39.61 -5.69
N LEU A 13 -22.55 -40.05 -4.47
CA LEU A 13 -22.42 -39.23 -3.26
C LEU A 13 -20.98 -39.20 -2.70
N ALA A 14 -20.14 -40.18 -3.06
CA ALA A 14 -18.73 -40.21 -2.67
C ALA A 14 -17.82 -39.34 -3.57
N GLN A 15 -18.28 -38.94 -4.76
CA GLN A 15 -17.55 -38.07 -5.68
C GLN A 15 -17.69 -36.57 -5.39
N HIS A 16 -18.54 -36.17 -4.45
CA HIS A 16 -18.47 -34.85 -3.82
C HIS A 16 -17.40 -34.81 -2.72
N GLY A 17 -16.24 -35.40 -3.03
CA GLY A 17 -15.00 -35.17 -2.30
C GLY A 17 -14.70 -33.69 -2.38
N THR A 18 -14.99 -33.02 -1.26
CA THR A 18 -14.37 -31.81 -0.75
C THR A 18 -13.39 -31.18 -1.73
N MET A 19 -13.88 -30.47 -2.75
CA MET A 19 -13.10 -29.43 -3.40
C MET A 19 -12.98 -28.30 -2.38
N GLN A 20 -12.19 -28.54 -1.33
CA GLN A 20 -11.46 -27.48 -0.67
C GLN A 20 -10.59 -26.88 -1.76
N PHE A 21 -11.13 -25.88 -2.47
CA PHE A 21 -10.31 -24.90 -3.13
C PHE A 21 -9.40 -24.37 -2.02
N ALA A 22 -8.16 -24.85 -1.99
CA ALA A 22 -7.12 -24.20 -1.23
C ALA A 22 -7.02 -22.80 -1.85
N ILE A 23 -7.72 -21.83 -1.25
CA ILE A 23 -7.56 -20.43 -1.56
C ILE A 23 -6.14 -20.12 -1.10
N THR A 24 -5.20 -20.34 -2.01
CA THR A 24 -3.79 -20.02 -1.76
C THR A 24 -3.75 -18.51 -1.79
N ALA A 25 -3.52 -17.91 -0.62
CA ALA A 25 -3.44 -16.46 -0.52
C ALA A 25 -2.33 -15.96 -1.47
N PRO A 26 -2.58 -14.90 -2.27
CA PRO A 26 -1.58 -14.40 -3.20
C PRO A 26 -0.29 -14.03 -2.49
N THR A 27 0.84 -14.37 -3.11
CA THR A 27 2.16 -13.95 -2.64
C THR A 27 2.48 -12.56 -3.15
N PHE A 28 2.67 -11.61 -2.24
CA PHE A 28 3.12 -10.26 -2.52
C PHE A 28 4.64 -10.15 -2.37
N ARG A 29 5.26 -9.38 -3.27
CA ARG A 29 6.67 -9.02 -3.19
C ARG A 29 6.83 -7.51 -3.37
N ILE A 30 7.10 -6.82 -2.27
CA ILE A 30 7.27 -5.37 -2.23
C ILE A 30 8.76 -5.03 -2.16
N LYS A 31 9.28 -4.34 -3.18
CA LYS A 31 10.66 -3.85 -3.18
C LYS A 31 10.83 -2.79 -2.08
N ARG A 32 11.97 -2.77 -1.40
CA ARG A 32 12.32 -1.74 -0.41
C ARG A 32 13.72 -1.21 -0.72
N PRO A 33 13.86 -0.02 -1.34
CA PRO A 33 15.16 0.58 -1.59
C PRO A 33 16.00 0.63 -0.30
N GLY A 34 17.25 0.16 -0.36
CA GLY A 34 18.14 0.09 0.80
C GLY A 34 17.85 -1.01 1.82
N ALA A 35 16.84 -1.88 1.60
CA ALA A 35 16.49 -2.98 2.49
C ALA A 35 16.13 -4.26 1.73
N ARG A 36 15.96 -5.37 2.46
CA ARG A 36 15.46 -6.61 1.85
C ARG A 36 14.00 -6.43 1.39
N PRO A 37 13.60 -6.93 0.21
CA PRO A 37 12.21 -6.94 -0.20
C PRO A 37 11.30 -7.58 0.85
N LEU A 38 10.10 -7.05 1.01
CA LEU A 38 9.07 -7.60 1.89
C LEU A 38 8.28 -8.62 1.08
N ILE A 39 8.34 -9.90 1.48
CA ILE A 39 7.67 -11.01 0.79
C ILE A 39 6.72 -11.63 1.80
N PHE A 40 5.44 -11.74 1.44
CA PHE A 40 4.42 -12.29 2.32
C PHE A 40 3.26 -12.87 1.50
N GLU A 41 2.50 -13.77 2.11
CA GLU A 41 1.19 -14.20 1.59
C GLU A 41 0.10 -13.47 2.36
N GLY A 42 -0.99 -13.11 1.70
CA GLY A 42 -2.08 -12.41 2.37
C GLY A 42 -3.16 -11.92 1.44
N VAL A 43 -3.89 -10.91 1.88
CA VAL A 43 -4.94 -10.22 1.12
C VAL A 43 -4.77 -8.71 1.26
N GLU A 44 -5.07 -7.96 0.21
CA GLU A 44 -5.19 -6.51 0.30
C GLU A 44 -6.51 -6.16 0.99
N LEU A 45 -6.43 -5.35 2.05
CA LEU A 45 -7.58 -4.89 2.82
C LEU A 45 -8.12 -3.56 2.26
N ALA A 46 -7.22 -2.66 1.89
CA ALA A 46 -7.56 -1.35 1.35
C ALA A 46 -6.46 -0.81 0.45
N MET A 47 -6.85 0.00 -0.51
CA MET A 47 -5.97 0.74 -1.40
C MET A 47 -6.62 2.08 -1.75
N ALA A 48 -5.85 3.16 -1.68
CA ALA A 48 -6.26 4.47 -2.17
C ALA A 48 -5.14 5.12 -2.97
N MET A 49 -5.51 5.91 -3.97
CA MET A 49 -4.59 6.58 -4.87
C MET A 49 -5.01 8.03 -5.11
N SER A 50 -4.05 8.96 -5.03
CA SER A 50 -4.30 10.39 -5.17
C SER A 50 -4.14 10.89 -6.62
N PHE A 51 -4.54 10.08 -7.61
CA PHE A 51 -4.26 10.37 -9.02
C PHE A 51 -4.97 11.65 -9.47
N THR A 52 -4.19 12.63 -9.93
CA THR A 52 -4.70 13.86 -10.53
C THR A 52 -3.88 14.16 -11.78
N PRO A 53 -4.49 14.20 -12.98
CA PRO A 53 -3.75 14.33 -14.25
C PRO A 53 -2.85 15.57 -14.37
N SER A 54 -3.15 16.63 -13.61
CA SER A 54 -2.38 17.88 -13.61
C SER A 54 -1.18 17.88 -12.67
N LEU A 55 -1.01 16.85 -11.82
CA LEU A 55 0.09 16.75 -10.88
C LEU A 55 1.23 15.91 -11.48
N PRO A 56 2.50 16.31 -11.27
CA PRO A 56 3.65 15.60 -11.82
C PRO A 56 3.90 14.25 -11.14
N ASN A 57 3.29 14.01 -9.99
CA ASN A 57 3.39 12.78 -9.22
C ASN A 57 2.11 12.53 -8.42
N TRP A 58 1.92 11.29 -8.00
CA TRP A 58 0.80 10.88 -7.16
C TRP A 58 1.22 9.78 -6.17
N TYR A 59 0.50 9.70 -5.07
CA TYR A 59 0.69 8.68 -4.05
C TYR A 59 -0.32 7.55 -4.21
N GLU A 60 0.09 6.36 -3.81
CA GLU A 60 -0.77 5.22 -3.54
C GLU A 60 -0.42 4.66 -2.16
N VAL A 61 -1.46 4.31 -1.40
CA VAL A 61 -1.34 3.67 -0.11
C VAL A 61 -2.06 2.34 -0.18
N ASN A 62 -1.41 1.27 0.28
CA ASN A 62 -2.02 -0.06 0.38
C ASN A 62 -1.84 -0.59 1.79
N LEU A 63 -2.88 -1.25 2.28
CA LEU A 63 -2.87 -2.02 3.52
C LEU A 63 -3.18 -3.48 3.19
N TYR A 64 -2.35 -4.38 3.68
CA TYR A 64 -2.52 -5.82 3.53
C TYR A 64 -2.66 -6.48 4.90
N ARG A 65 -3.41 -7.58 4.94
CA ARG A 65 -3.39 -8.55 6.03
C ARG A 65 -2.69 -9.80 5.56
N THR A 66 -1.64 -10.18 6.26
CA THR A 66 -0.86 -11.37 5.93
C THR A 66 -1.55 -12.64 6.45
N SER A 67 -1.16 -13.80 5.91
CA SER A 67 -1.65 -15.11 6.36
C SER A 67 -1.30 -15.41 7.84
N ASP A 68 -0.20 -14.85 8.34
CA ASP A 68 0.23 -14.93 9.74
C ASP A 68 -0.39 -13.83 10.63
N GLN A 69 -1.49 -13.20 10.20
CA GLN A 69 -2.29 -12.23 10.96
C GLN A 69 -1.57 -10.92 11.29
N ARG A 70 -0.51 -10.59 10.54
CA ARG A 70 0.20 -9.32 10.60
C ARG A 70 -0.37 -8.34 9.58
N PHE A 71 0.10 -7.10 9.63
CA PHE A 71 -0.29 -6.04 8.71
C PHE A 71 0.92 -5.54 7.94
N VAL A 72 0.75 -5.28 6.65
CA VAL A 72 1.78 -4.64 5.83
C VAL A 72 1.17 -3.37 5.24
N VAL A 73 1.89 -2.26 5.37
CA VAL A 73 1.54 -1.02 4.67
C VAL A 73 2.61 -0.66 3.67
N ALA A 74 2.17 -0.17 2.51
CA ALA A 74 3.05 0.35 1.47
C ALA A 74 2.58 1.75 1.08
N VAL A 75 3.54 2.67 0.97
CA VAL A 75 3.37 3.98 0.35
C VAL A 75 4.20 3.99 -0.92
N ARG A 76 3.54 4.20 -2.05
CA ARG A 76 4.18 4.34 -3.37
C ARG A 76 4.02 5.78 -3.83
N LEU A 77 5.10 6.32 -4.38
CA LEU A 77 5.10 7.60 -5.07
C LEU A 77 5.45 7.32 -6.53
N PHE A 78 4.49 7.64 -7.40
CA PHE A 78 4.62 7.49 -8.84
C PHE A 78 4.93 8.82 -9.48
N PHE A 79 5.70 8.79 -10.56
CA PHE A 79 6.01 9.96 -11.36
C PHE A 79 5.35 9.88 -12.72
N GLN A 80 4.87 11.01 -13.23
CA GLN A 80 4.33 11.08 -14.59
C GLN A 80 5.42 10.90 -15.65
N SER A 81 6.66 11.29 -15.33
CA SER A 81 7.81 11.16 -16.20
C SER A 81 8.35 9.72 -16.19
N GLU A 82 8.47 9.10 -17.35
CA GLU A 82 9.11 7.79 -17.51
C GLU A 82 10.61 7.78 -17.16
N ALA A 83 11.25 8.96 -17.16
CA ALA A 83 12.64 9.11 -16.76
C ALA A 83 12.83 9.03 -15.23
N GLU A 84 11.76 9.16 -14.47
CA GLU A 84 11.80 9.11 -13.01
C GLU A 84 11.44 7.72 -12.49
N GLN A 85 12.23 7.25 -11.53
CA GLN A 85 11.95 5.98 -10.87
C GLN A 85 10.95 6.18 -9.73
N ASP A 86 9.87 5.39 -9.76
CA ASP A 86 8.90 5.30 -8.68
C ASP A 86 9.57 4.95 -7.35
N GLN A 87 9.09 5.57 -6.29
CA GLN A 87 9.58 5.31 -4.94
C GLN A 87 8.57 4.46 -4.18
N ILE A 88 9.09 3.57 -3.35
CA ILE A 88 8.27 2.69 -2.54
C ILE A 88 8.87 2.52 -1.15
N ARG A 89 8.03 2.69 -0.14
CA ARG A 89 8.37 2.43 1.25
C ARG A 89 7.32 1.49 1.82
N ALA A 90 7.76 0.47 2.52
CA ALA A 90 6.87 -0.55 3.07
C ALA A 90 7.39 -1.07 4.40
N TRP A 91 6.43 -1.36 5.28
CA TRP A 91 6.66 -1.77 6.65
C TRP A 91 5.66 -2.85 7.07
N ASP A 92 6.08 -3.72 7.96
CA ASP A 92 5.30 -4.80 8.54
C ASP A 92 5.07 -4.57 10.04
N PHE A 93 3.86 -4.84 10.51
CA PHE A 93 3.37 -4.54 11.85
C PHE A 93 2.58 -5.71 12.43
N GLU A 94 2.53 -5.80 13.75
CA GLU A 94 1.73 -6.84 14.43
C GLU A 94 0.26 -6.47 14.51
N THR A 95 -0.05 -5.17 14.60
CA THR A 95 -1.42 -4.68 14.77
C THR A 95 -1.79 -3.68 13.68
N LEU A 96 -3.11 -3.55 13.45
CA LEU A 96 -3.64 -2.54 12.54
C LEU A 96 -3.32 -1.12 13.04
N ASP A 97 -3.43 -0.88 14.34
CA ASP A 97 -3.17 0.44 14.93
C ASP A 97 -1.74 0.92 14.65
N GLN A 98 -0.73 0.03 14.76
CA GLN A 98 0.66 0.34 14.43
C GLN A 98 0.82 0.69 12.94
N ALA A 99 0.13 -0.02 12.06
CA ALA A 99 0.13 0.25 10.63
C ALA A 99 -0.49 1.63 10.30
N LEU A 100 -1.63 1.97 10.91
CA LEU A 100 -2.31 3.26 10.70
C LEU A 100 -1.52 4.42 11.34
N GLU A 101 -0.93 4.21 12.50
CA GLU A 101 -0.02 5.16 13.13
C GLU A 101 1.19 5.44 12.23
N LYS A 102 1.76 4.39 11.62
CA LYS A 102 2.90 4.55 10.69
C LYS A 102 2.54 5.43 9.50
N LEU A 103 1.36 5.22 8.91
CA LEU A 103 0.88 6.06 7.81
C LEU A 103 0.70 7.51 8.27
N SER A 104 0.12 7.74 9.45
CA SER A 104 -0.10 9.08 10.00
C SER A 104 1.20 9.84 10.31
N GLN A 105 2.28 9.11 10.60
CA GLN A 105 3.61 9.68 10.86
C GLN A 105 4.46 9.85 9.58
N TYR A 106 3.95 9.46 8.42
CA TYR A 106 4.67 9.56 7.17
C TYR A 106 4.84 11.02 6.74
N ASP A 107 6.09 11.47 6.55
CA ASP A 107 6.38 12.81 6.04
C ASP A 107 6.65 12.79 4.53
N ALA A 108 5.62 13.05 3.74
CA ALA A 108 5.71 13.20 2.28
C ALA A 108 6.64 14.34 1.84
N GLY A 109 7.01 15.25 2.74
CA GLY A 109 8.04 16.25 2.49
C GLY A 109 9.42 15.64 2.19
N GLN A 110 9.70 14.43 2.71
CA GLN A 110 10.96 13.72 2.45
C GLN A 110 11.07 13.20 1.02
N ASP A 111 9.96 13.10 0.29
CA ASP A 111 9.96 12.61 -1.08
C ASP A 111 10.14 13.73 -2.11
N VAL A 112 10.11 14.99 -1.67
CA VAL A 112 10.38 16.16 -2.52
C VAL A 112 11.86 16.21 -2.88
N ARG A 113 12.14 15.98 -4.17
CA ARG A 113 13.51 16.07 -4.70
C ARG A 113 13.99 17.52 -4.71
N VAL A 114 15.15 17.73 -4.09
CA VAL A 114 15.93 18.95 -4.22
C VAL A 114 16.83 18.80 -5.44
N SER A 115 16.61 19.64 -6.44
CA SER A 115 17.52 19.77 -7.57
C SER A 115 18.41 20.96 -7.28
N LEU A 116 19.65 20.70 -6.87
CA LEU A 116 20.71 21.70 -6.78
C LEU A 116 21.84 21.21 -7.69
N ASP A 117 22.12 21.93 -8.75
CA ASP A 117 23.28 21.70 -9.60
C ASP A 117 24.53 22.34 -8.97
N GLN A 118 25.73 21.90 -9.32
CA GLN A 118 26.96 22.51 -8.81
C GLN A 118 27.11 23.98 -9.25
N ALA A 119 26.50 24.35 -10.38
CA ALA A 119 26.40 25.74 -10.83
C ALA A 119 25.58 26.62 -9.85
N ASP A 120 24.65 26.01 -9.10
CA ASP A 120 23.73 26.71 -8.19
C ASP A 120 24.45 27.26 -6.95
N LEU A 121 25.67 26.79 -6.65
CA LEU A 121 26.47 27.28 -5.53
C LEU A 121 27.09 28.67 -5.78
N SER A 122 27.00 29.17 -7.02
CA SER A 122 27.43 30.52 -7.40
C SER A 122 26.29 31.53 -7.47
N LEU A 123 25.06 31.12 -7.16
CA LEU A 123 23.88 31.96 -7.30
C LEU A 123 23.92 33.17 -6.34
N PRO A 124 23.42 34.33 -6.79
CA PRO A 124 23.18 35.46 -5.91
C PRO A 124 22.30 35.07 -4.71
N PRO A 125 22.47 35.70 -3.53
CA PRO A 125 21.66 35.38 -2.35
C PRO A 125 20.15 35.46 -2.56
N ALA A 126 19.69 36.35 -3.44
CA ALA A 126 18.27 36.49 -3.78
C ALA A 126 17.71 35.25 -4.51
N GLU A 127 18.51 34.63 -5.39
CA GLU A 127 18.12 33.43 -6.14
C GLU A 127 18.10 32.21 -5.22
N LEU A 128 19.09 32.07 -4.33
CA LEU A 128 19.08 31.03 -3.29
C LEU A 128 17.84 31.15 -2.38
N ALA A 129 17.46 32.38 -2.01
CA ALA A 129 16.24 32.61 -1.22
C ALA A 129 14.98 32.22 -1.99
N ALA A 130 14.91 32.53 -3.29
CA ALA A 130 13.77 32.14 -4.14
C ALA A 130 13.66 30.60 -4.25
N MET A 131 14.77 29.89 -4.49
CA MET A 131 14.80 28.43 -4.53
C MET A 131 14.39 27.80 -3.20
N ALA A 132 14.82 28.37 -2.07
CA ALA A 132 14.41 27.89 -0.76
C ALA A 132 12.90 28.06 -0.53
N LEU A 133 12.32 29.18 -0.97
CA LEU A 133 10.88 29.41 -0.90
C LEU A 133 10.10 28.45 -1.81
N GLU A 134 10.59 28.19 -3.02
CA GLU A 134 9.99 27.23 -3.93
C GLU A 134 10.03 25.81 -3.36
N LEU A 135 11.19 25.38 -2.84
CA LEU A 135 11.33 24.07 -2.20
C LEU A 135 10.37 23.92 -1.03
N ARG A 136 10.25 24.95 -0.18
CA ARG A 136 9.29 24.95 0.92
C ARG A 136 7.86 24.81 0.43
N ALA A 137 7.47 25.55 -0.62
CA ALA A 137 6.13 25.45 -1.20
C ALA A 137 5.85 24.03 -1.75
N ARG A 138 6.84 23.39 -2.38
CA ARG A 138 6.74 22.00 -2.86
C ARG A 138 6.58 21.00 -1.71
N VAL A 139 7.35 21.15 -0.63
CA VAL A 139 7.21 20.34 0.60
C VAL A 139 5.81 20.49 1.21
N ASP A 140 5.33 21.72 1.35
CA ASP A 140 4.00 22.00 1.92
C ASP A 140 2.87 21.48 1.01
N SER A 141 3.07 21.47 -0.30
CA SER A 141 2.16 20.86 -1.26
C SER A 141 2.12 19.33 -1.11
N ALA A 142 3.27 18.66 -1.08
CA ALA A 142 3.38 17.21 -0.95
C ALA A 142 2.73 16.70 0.35
N ARG A 143 2.98 17.38 1.48
CA ARG A 143 2.36 17.07 2.77
C ARG A 143 0.83 17.19 2.74
N ARG A 144 0.31 18.28 2.17
CA ARG A 144 -1.15 18.48 2.04
C ARG A 144 -1.79 17.45 1.13
N HIS A 145 -1.15 17.12 0.01
CA HIS A 145 -1.64 16.13 -0.94
C HIS A 145 -1.73 14.74 -0.30
N PHE A 146 -0.67 14.32 0.38
CA PHE A 146 -0.65 13.04 1.08
C PHE A 146 -1.64 12.99 2.26
N ALA A 147 -1.76 14.08 3.03
CA ALA A 147 -2.74 14.16 4.12
C ALA A 147 -4.19 14.06 3.63
N SER A 148 -4.50 14.64 2.46
CA SER A 148 -5.82 14.48 1.82
C SER A 148 -6.10 13.01 1.49
N LEU A 149 -5.13 12.33 0.86
CA LEU A 149 -5.22 10.91 0.54
C LEU A 149 -5.44 10.05 1.78
N LEU A 150 -4.72 10.32 2.88
CA LEU A 150 -4.92 9.58 4.12
C LEU A 150 -6.31 9.80 4.74
N GLY A 151 -6.84 11.02 4.65
CA GLY A 151 -8.20 11.30 5.10
C GLY A 151 -9.24 10.45 4.37
N GLU A 152 -9.13 10.36 3.05
CA GLU A 152 -9.96 9.49 2.21
C GLU A 152 -9.78 8.01 2.56
N PHE A 153 -8.53 7.57 2.67
CA PHE A 153 -8.18 6.18 2.98
C PHE A 153 -8.72 5.72 4.35
N PHE A 154 -8.61 6.55 5.38
CA PHE A 154 -9.16 6.22 6.71
C PHE A 154 -10.69 6.23 6.73
N PHE A 155 -11.32 7.15 6.00
CA PHE A 155 -12.78 7.16 5.85
C PHE A 155 -13.30 5.90 5.16
N GLU A 156 -12.61 5.43 4.12
CA GLU A 156 -12.93 4.17 3.44
C GLU A 156 -12.73 2.96 4.36
N LEU A 157 -11.65 2.93 5.14
CA LEU A 157 -11.41 1.86 6.10
C LEU A 157 -12.49 1.78 7.19
N ASP A 158 -12.95 2.92 7.71
CA ASP A 158 -14.00 2.96 8.73
C ASP A 158 -15.37 2.51 8.18
N THR A 159 -15.61 2.73 6.88
CA THR A 159 -16.86 2.33 6.22
C THR A 159 -16.84 0.86 5.79
N ILE A 160 -15.68 0.29 5.50
CA ILE A 160 -15.52 -1.14 5.24
C ILE A 160 -15.56 -1.88 6.59
N LYS A 161 -16.63 -2.64 6.83
CA LYS A 161 -16.68 -3.62 7.93
C LYS A 161 -15.69 -4.76 7.63
N VAL A 162 -14.41 -4.55 7.93
CA VAL A 162 -13.41 -5.61 7.87
C VAL A 162 -13.84 -6.70 8.86
N PRO A 163 -14.11 -7.94 8.43
CA PRO A 163 -14.46 -9.01 9.35
C PRO A 163 -13.26 -9.28 10.26
N VAL A 164 -13.33 -8.85 11.51
CA VAL A 164 -12.40 -9.28 12.55
C VAL A 164 -12.85 -10.68 12.96
N PRO A 165 -12.06 -11.74 12.70
CA PRO A 165 -12.40 -13.06 13.23
C PRO A 165 -12.33 -12.96 14.74
N ARG A 166 -13.49 -13.09 15.40
CA ARG A 166 -13.57 -13.16 16.85
C ARG A 166 -12.76 -14.38 17.28
N GLY A 167 -11.59 -14.15 17.87
CA GLY A 167 -10.86 -15.20 18.58
C GLY A 167 -11.82 -15.84 19.58
N ARG A 168 -11.97 -17.17 19.50
CA ARG A 168 -12.66 -17.92 20.54
C ARG A 168 -11.86 -17.77 21.82
N ALA A 169 -12.47 -17.12 22.82
CA ALA A 169 -12.07 -17.23 24.21
C ALA A 169 -12.28 -18.66 24.72
#